data_AF-A0A376FN21-F1
#
_entry.id   AF-A0A376FN21-F1
#
_cell.length_a   1.000
_cell.length_b   1.000
_cell.length_c   1.000
_cell.angle_alpha   90.00
_cell.angle_beta   90.00
_cell.angle_gamma   90.00
#
_symmetry.space_group_name_H-M   'P 1'
#
loop_
_entity.id
_entity.type
_entity.pdbx_description
1 polymer ?
#
loop_
_entity_poly.entity_id
_entity_poly.type
_entity_poly.pdbx_seq_one_letter_code
_entity_poly.pdbx_strand_id
1 'polypeptide(L)'
;MIRLTWFVLTLCAAVPGAFAVTYTLPPEGSRLVGNPIIITVPEGNTLPLEAFAARYGQGLSNMLEANPGVDPFLPKSGTRLVIPQQLILPDTVREGIIVNAAEMRLYYYPPGGNTVEVLPIGIGQAGRETRVTG
;
A
#
# COMPACT_ATOMS: atom_id res chain seq x y z
N MET A 1 -20.96 -4.32 -40.53
CA MET A 1 -19.71 -3.65 -40.07
C MET A 1 -19.91 -2.76 -38.82
N ILE A 2 -21.12 -2.60 -38.29
CA ILE A 2 -21.41 -1.75 -37.11
C ILE A 2 -21.25 -2.48 -35.76
N ARG A 3 -21.17 -3.82 -35.73
CA ARG A 3 -21.08 -4.60 -34.48
C ARG A 3 -19.68 -4.64 -33.85
N LEU A 4 -18.62 -4.31 -34.59
CA LEU A 4 -17.24 -4.36 -34.08
C LEU A 4 -16.82 -3.06 -33.37
N THR A 5 -17.38 -1.92 -33.79
CA THR A 5 -17.10 -0.59 -33.23
C THR A 5 -17.61 -0.43 -31.80
N TRP A 6 -18.72 -1.08 -31.45
CA TRP A 6 -19.22 -1.08 -30.06
C TRP A 6 -18.33 -1.89 -29.12
N PHE A 7 -17.60 -2.90 -29.61
CA PHE A 7 -16.74 -3.75 -28.78
C PHE A 7 -15.40 -3.07 -28.42
N VAL A 8 -14.90 -2.20 -29.30
CA VAL A 8 -13.66 -1.43 -29.07
C VAL A 8 -13.90 -0.28 -28.08
N LEU A 9 -15.09 0.34 -28.10
CA LEU A 9 -15.40 1.45 -27.20
C LEU A 9 -15.56 1.00 -25.73
N THR A 10 -16.10 -0.20 -25.49
CA THR A 10 -16.22 -0.77 -24.13
C THR A 10 -14.87 -1.13 -23.52
N LEU A 11 -13.85 -1.42 -24.34
CA LEU A 11 -12.53 -1.85 -23.87
C LEU A 11 -11.69 -0.70 -23.29
N CYS A 12 -11.91 0.55 -23.71
CA CYS A 12 -11.18 1.71 -23.18
C CYS A 12 -11.69 2.19 -21.80
N ALA A 13 -12.90 1.82 -21.39
CA ALA A 13 -13.47 2.30 -20.13
C ALA A 13 -12.95 1.54 -18.88
N ALA A 14 -12.14 0.49 -19.07
CA ALA A 14 -11.68 -0.39 -18.01
C ALA A 14 -10.17 -0.25 -17.73
N VAL A 15 -9.59 0.94 -17.86
CA VAL A 15 -8.22 1.18 -17.41
C VAL A 15 -8.25 1.51 -15.92
N PRO A 16 -7.76 0.62 -15.03
CA PRO A 16 -7.60 0.98 -13.62
C PRO A 16 -6.58 2.12 -13.52
N GLY A 17 -6.99 3.25 -12.96
CA GLY A 17 -6.07 4.34 -12.62
C GLY A 17 -5.13 3.91 -11.49
N ALA A 18 -3.83 4.11 -11.67
CA ALA A 18 -2.86 4.01 -10.57
C ALA A 18 -2.94 5.31 -9.75
N PHE A 19 -3.54 5.24 -8.56
CA PHE A 19 -3.51 6.36 -7.63
C PHE A 19 -2.20 6.31 -6.84
N ALA A 20 -1.42 7.39 -6.90
CA ALA A 20 -0.30 7.59 -5.99
C ALA A 20 -0.84 7.87 -4.59
N VAL A 21 -0.22 7.26 -3.57
CA VAL A 21 -0.51 7.61 -2.18
C VAL A 21 0.53 8.61 -1.71
N THR A 22 0.09 9.82 -1.38
CA THR A 22 0.96 10.89 -0.90
C THR A 22 1.00 10.89 0.62
N TYR A 23 2.20 10.89 1.19
CA TYR A 23 2.44 11.01 2.61
C TYR A 23 3.27 12.25 2.93
N THR A 24 3.04 12.86 4.08
CA THR A 24 3.95 13.87 4.64
C THR A 24 5.19 13.19 5.19
N LEU A 25 6.36 13.76 4.92
CA LEU A 25 7.61 13.25 5.47
C LEU A 25 7.61 13.38 7.00
N PRO A 26 8.08 12.34 7.70
CA PRO A 26 8.20 12.39 9.15
C PRO A 26 9.41 13.26 9.54
N PRO A 27 9.50 13.69 10.81
CA PRO A 27 10.67 14.42 11.32
C PRO A 27 11.99 13.68 11.04
N GLU A 28 13.10 14.43 11.02
CA GLU A 28 14.44 13.87 10.81
C GLU A 28 14.71 12.69 11.78
N GLY A 29 15.26 11.61 11.25
CA GLY A 29 15.53 10.37 11.98
C GLY A 29 14.35 9.39 12.07
N SER A 30 13.10 9.81 11.83
CA SER A 30 11.97 8.89 11.69
C SER A 30 11.79 8.46 10.24
N ARG A 31 11.38 7.21 10.01
CA ARG A 31 11.11 6.66 8.68
C ARG A 31 9.67 6.18 8.51
N LEU A 32 8.86 6.29 9.55
CA LEU A 32 7.50 5.80 9.58
C LEU A 32 6.56 6.89 9.02
N VAL A 33 5.83 6.59 7.95
CA VAL A 33 4.81 7.47 7.37
C VAL A 33 3.43 6.84 7.39
N GLY A 34 2.40 7.67 7.33
CA GLY A 34 1.00 7.26 7.43
C GLY A 34 0.49 7.23 8.86
N ASN A 35 -0.83 7.10 8.99
CA ASN A 35 -1.52 7.07 10.27
C ASN A 35 -2.17 5.69 10.48
N PRO A 36 -2.09 5.11 11.68
CA PRO A 36 -2.88 3.92 11.98
C PRO A 36 -4.36 4.28 11.95
N ILE A 37 -5.18 3.37 11.41
CA ILE A 37 -6.63 3.51 11.47
C ILE A 37 -7.13 2.70 12.66
N ILE A 38 -8.00 3.29 13.47
CA ILE A 38 -8.66 2.58 14.57
C ILE A 38 -10.07 2.24 14.12
N ILE A 39 -10.40 0.95 14.16
CA ILE A 39 -11.75 0.45 13.91
C ILE A 39 -12.31 -0.19 15.16
N THR A 40 -13.64 -0.25 15.27
CA THR A 40 -14.30 -0.98 16.35
C THR A 40 -14.89 -2.27 15.79
N VAL A 41 -14.64 -3.39 16.47
CA VAL A 41 -15.24 -4.68 16.11
C VAL A 41 -16.75 -4.59 16.27
N PRO A 42 -17.54 -4.92 15.23
CA PRO A 42 -19.00 -4.82 15.29
C PRO A 42 -19.61 -5.74 16.35
N GLU A 43 -20.81 -5.39 16.82
CA GLU A 43 -21.59 -6.26 17.70
C GLU A 43 -21.94 -7.58 17.01
N GLY A 44 -21.90 -8.69 17.76
CA GLY A 44 -22.16 -10.02 17.22
C GLY A 44 -21.12 -10.52 16.22
N ASN A 45 -19.89 -9.98 16.26
CA ASN A 45 -18.81 -10.39 15.36
C ASN A 45 -18.56 -11.91 15.43
N THR A 46 -18.57 -12.55 14.26
CA THR A 46 -18.21 -13.96 14.06
C THR A 46 -16.96 -14.13 13.20
N LEU A 47 -16.34 -13.02 12.78
CA LEU A 47 -15.20 -13.02 11.87
C LEU A 47 -13.87 -13.05 12.64
N PRO A 48 -12.86 -13.79 12.15
CA PRO A 48 -11.52 -13.79 12.73
C PRO A 48 -10.78 -12.48 12.43
N LEU A 49 -9.67 -12.24 13.16
CA LEU A 49 -8.80 -11.08 12.96
C LEU A 49 -8.27 -11.00 11.52
N GLU A 50 -8.04 -12.15 10.88
CA GLU A 50 -7.60 -12.24 9.49
C GLU A 50 -8.60 -11.62 8.50
N ALA A 51 -9.91 -11.74 8.76
CA ALA A 51 -10.93 -11.12 7.91
C ALA A 51 -10.87 -9.59 7.95
N PHE A 52 -10.56 -9.02 9.13
CA PHE A 52 -10.30 -7.59 9.25
C PHE A 52 -9.00 -7.21 8.56
N ALA A 53 -7.94 -8.00 8.72
CA ALA A 53 -6.66 -7.79 8.05
C ALA A 53 -6.83 -7.70 6.53
N ALA A 54 -7.49 -8.70 5.92
CA ALA A 54 -7.74 -8.79 4.49
C ALA A 54 -8.53 -7.59 3.94
N ARG A 55 -9.55 -7.12 4.68
CA ARG A 55 -10.36 -5.96 4.29
C ARG A 55 -9.53 -4.67 4.14
N TYR A 56 -8.44 -4.55 4.90
CA TYR A 56 -7.54 -3.40 4.88
C TYR A 56 -6.19 -3.70 4.21
N GLY A 57 -6.07 -4.83 3.49
CA GLY A 57 -4.84 -5.23 2.81
C GLY A 57 -3.65 -5.47 3.76
N GLN A 58 -3.92 -5.81 5.01
CA GLN A 58 -2.90 -6.10 6.02
C GLN A 58 -2.71 -7.61 6.17
N GLY A 59 -1.48 -8.01 6.52
CA GLY A 59 -1.19 -9.38 6.93
C GLY A 59 -1.65 -9.65 8.37
N LEU A 60 -1.99 -10.91 8.68
CA LEU A 60 -2.38 -11.32 10.03
C LEU A 60 -1.28 -11.04 11.07
N SER A 61 -0.01 -11.29 10.73
CA SER A 61 1.13 -11.01 11.63
C SER A 61 1.20 -9.55 12.05
N ASN A 62 1.04 -8.62 11.09
CA ASN A 62 1.03 -7.19 11.37
C ASN A 62 -0.13 -6.80 12.30
N MET A 63 -1.30 -7.41 12.09
CA MET A 63 -2.47 -7.19 12.93
C MET A 63 -2.28 -7.72 14.36
N LEU A 64 -1.62 -8.86 14.54
CA LEU A 64 -1.33 -9.43 15.85
C LEU A 64 -0.32 -8.56 16.63
N GLU A 65 0.72 -8.10 15.94
CA GLU A 65 1.73 -7.21 16.54
C GLU A 65 1.11 -5.87 16.96
N ALA A 66 0.23 -5.30 16.14
CA ALA A 66 -0.43 -4.04 16.42
C ALA A 66 -1.53 -4.15 17.51
N ASN A 67 -2.05 -5.35 17.79
CA ASN A 67 -3.18 -5.57 18.69
C ASN A 67 -2.88 -6.67 19.73
N PRO A 68 -1.95 -6.42 20.67
CA PRO A 68 -1.57 -7.40 21.68
C PRO A 68 -2.78 -7.79 22.54
N GLY A 69 -2.98 -9.10 22.72
CA GLY A 69 -4.06 -9.64 23.55
C GLY A 69 -5.43 -9.76 22.88
N VAL A 70 -5.55 -9.39 21.60
CA VAL A 70 -6.76 -9.67 20.80
C VAL A 70 -6.77 -11.14 20.38
N ASP A 71 -7.92 -11.80 20.52
CA ASP A 71 -8.14 -13.16 20.05
C ASP A 71 -8.07 -13.20 18.50
N PRO A 72 -7.14 -13.98 17.90
CA PRO A 72 -7.01 -14.07 16.45
C PRO A 72 -8.22 -14.71 15.75
N PHE A 73 -8.91 -15.63 16.45
CA PHE A 73 -10.02 -16.41 15.88
C PHE A 73 -11.36 -15.70 16.05
N LEU A 74 -11.55 -14.99 17.15
CA LEU A 74 -12.80 -14.28 17.42
C LEU A 74 -12.56 -13.00 18.24
N PRO A 75 -12.12 -11.90 17.61
CA PRO A 75 -12.04 -10.60 18.25
C PRO A 75 -13.38 -10.22 18.91
N LYS A 76 -13.32 -9.85 20.19
CA LYS A 76 -14.51 -9.48 20.97
C LYS A 76 -15.16 -8.23 20.38
N SER A 77 -16.49 -8.23 20.30
CA SER A 77 -17.26 -7.04 19.91
C SER A 77 -16.95 -5.83 20.80
N GLY A 78 -16.94 -4.64 20.21
CA GLY A 78 -16.58 -3.39 20.89
C GLY A 78 -15.07 -3.19 21.11
N THR A 79 -14.23 -4.18 20.79
CA THR A 79 -12.77 -4.02 20.85
C THR A 79 -12.31 -3.03 19.78
N ARG A 80 -11.39 -2.13 20.16
CA ARG A 80 -10.72 -1.23 19.21
C ARG A 80 -9.54 -1.97 18.58
N LEU A 81 -9.58 -2.15 17.27
CA LEU A 81 -8.46 -2.71 16.50
C LEU A 81 -7.70 -1.58 15.82
N VAL A 82 -6.37 -1.62 15.99
CA VAL A 82 -5.40 -0.78 15.29
C VAL A 82 -5.05 -1.48 13.98
N ILE A 83 -5.30 -0.80 12.85
CA ILE A 83 -4.90 -1.23 11.52
C ILE A 83 -3.59 -0.54 11.17
N PRO A 84 -2.45 -1.26 11.10
CA PRO A 84 -1.14 -0.67 10.85
C PRO A 84 -0.96 -0.36 9.36
N GLN A 85 -1.53 0.76 8.89
CA GLN A 85 -1.34 1.23 7.51
C GLN A 85 -0.08 2.08 7.33
N GLN A 86 0.83 2.00 8.29
CA GLN A 86 2.06 2.78 8.28
C GLN A 86 3.10 2.10 7.38
N LEU A 87 3.87 2.92 6.68
CA LEU A 87 4.92 2.47 5.78
C LEU A 87 6.27 2.95 6.31
N ILE A 88 7.26 2.07 6.25
CA ILE A 88 8.65 2.44 6.54
C ILE A 88 9.30 2.89 5.22
N LEU A 89 9.71 4.15 5.15
CA LEU A 89 10.47 4.68 4.02
C LEU A 89 11.83 3.98 3.89
N PRO A 90 12.35 3.78 2.67
CA PRO A 90 13.66 3.18 2.45
C PRO A 90 14.77 4.00 3.11
N ASP A 91 15.87 3.33 3.45
CA ASP A 91 17.04 3.96 4.09
C ASP A 91 17.95 4.60 3.06
N THR A 92 17.42 5.58 2.34
CA THR A 92 18.10 6.21 1.21
C THR A 92 17.93 7.71 1.26
N VAL A 93 18.69 8.41 0.41
CA VAL A 93 18.49 9.84 0.16
C VAL A 93 17.04 10.08 -0.24
N ARG A 94 16.37 11.03 0.42
CA ARG A 94 14.97 11.42 0.19
C ARG A 94 14.87 12.48 -0.88
N GLU A 95 15.43 12.20 -2.04
CA GLU A 95 15.51 13.13 -3.16
C GLU A 95 15.17 12.42 -4.48
N GLY A 96 14.37 13.08 -5.31
CA GLY A 96 14.04 12.57 -6.64
C GLY A 96 13.25 11.26 -6.57
N ILE A 97 13.66 10.26 -7.37
CA ILE A 97 12.96 8.99 -7.51
C ILE A 97 13.80 7.86 -6.91
N ILE A 98 13.23 7.13 -5.96
CA ILE A 98 13.81 5.92 -5.38
C ILE A 98 12.95 4.72 -5.78
N VAL A 99 13.59 3.69 -6.34
CA VAL A 99 12.91 2.45 -6.77
C VAL A 99 13.32 1.31 -5.85
N ASN A 100 12.35 0.73 -5.14
CA ASN A 100 12.53 -0.50 -4.37
C ASN A 100 11.90 -1.67 -5.14
N ALA A 101 12.76 -2.44 -5.82
CA ALA A 101 12.34 -3.60 -6.59
C ALA A 101 11.85 -4.76 -5.71
N ALA A 102 12.36 -4.91 -4.48
CA ALA A 102 11.94 -5.96 -3.55
C ALA A 102 10.50 -5.75 -3.05
N GLU A 103 10.11 -4.49 -2.87
CA GLU A 103 8.74 -4.11 -2.47
C GLU A 103 7.83 -3.80 -3.67
N MET A 104 8.36 -3.79 -4.90
CA MET A 104 7.69 -3.34 -6.12
C MET A 104 7.07 -1.93 -5.99
N ARG A 105 7.83 -1.00 -5.40
CA ARG A 105 7.39 0.37 -5.12
C ARG A 105 8.39 1.40 -5.63
N LEU A 106 7.85 2.52 -6.13
CA LEU A 106 8.57 3.74 -6.44
C LEU A 106 8.17 4.81 -5.43
N TYR A 107 9.17 5.52 -4.91
CA TYR A 107 9.04 6.63 -3.99
C TYR A 107 9.54 7.90 -4.68
N TYR A 108 8.66 8.87 -4.90
CA TYR A 108 9.00 10.17 -5.48
C TYR A 108 8.98 11.26 -4.42
N TYR A 109 10.07 12.01 -4.32
CA TYR A 109 10.27 13.13 -3.40
C TYR A 109 10.32 14.43 -4.24
N PRO A 110 9.21 15.21 -4.28
CA PRO A 110 9.16 16.45 -5.05
C PRO A 110 10.20 17.47 -4.56
N PRO A 111 10.89 18.20 -5.46
CA PRO A 111 11.88 19.18 -5.07
C PRO A 111 11.23 20.32 -4.26
N GLY A 112 11.82 20.64 -3.11
CA GLY A 112 11.31 21.69 -2.21
C GLY A 112 10.02 21.30 -1.46
N GLY A 113 9.53 20.07 -1.58
CA GLY A 113 8.39 19.55 -0.85
C GLY A 113 8.78 18.79 0.41
N ASN A 114 7.82 18.63 1.34
CA ASN A 114 7.95 17.77 2.51
C ASN A 114 7.04 16.54 2.41
N THR A 115 6.92 15.97 1.21
CA THR A 115 6.03 14.86 0.90
C THR A 115 6.76 13.77 0.15
N VAL A 116 6.22 12.56 0.22
CA VAL A 116 6.64 11.42 -0.57
C VAL A 116 5.42 10.80 -1.23
N GLU A 117 5.52 10.58 -2.54
CA GLU A 117 4.51 9.89 -3.32
C GLU A 117 4.95 8.45 -3.53
N VAL A 118 4.09 7.51 -3.16
CA VAL A 118 4.37 6.07 -3.27
C VAL A 118 3.50 5.49 -4.39
N LEU A 119 4.17 4.91 -5.39
CA LEU A 119 3.53 4.33 -6.56
C LEU A 119 3.90 2.83 -6.69
N PRO A 120 2.94 1.94 -6.98
CA PRO A 120 3.25 0.57 -7.34
C PRO A 120 3.94 0.52 -8.70
N ILE A 121 4.93 -0.35 -8.85
CA ILE A 121 5.61 -0.59 -10.14
C ILE A 121 5.58 -2.07 -10.51
N GLY A 122 5.49 -2.36 -11.81
CA GLY A 122 5.77 -3.68 -12.34
C GLY A 122 7.21 -3.73 -12.85
N ILE A 123 7.99 -4.72 -12.42
CA ILE A 123 9.29 -4.99 -13.04
C ILE A 123 9.06 -5.83 -14.31
N GLY A 124 9.65 -5.42 -15.44
CA GLY A 124 9.67 -6.25 -16.65
C GLY A 124 10.40 -7.57 -16.37
N GLN A 125 10.01 -8.66 -17.05
CA GLN A 125 10.68 -9.95 -16.91
C GLN A 125 12.19 -9.83 -17.19
N ALA A 126 13.02 -10.47 -16.36
CA ALA A 126 14.47 -10.52 -16.55
C ALA A 126 14.79 -11.09 -17.95
N GLY A 127 15.60 -10.36 -18.72
CA GLY A 127 15.90 -10.66 -20.13
C GLY A 127 15.78 -9.47 -21.10
N ARG A 128 15.38 -8.29 -20.61
CA ARG A 128 15.52 -7.01 -21.33
C ARG A 128 16.47 -6.09 -20.58
N GLU A 129 17.75 -6.47 -20.59
CA GLU A 129 18.80 -5.56 -20.14
C GLU A 129 18.82 -4.33 -21.05
N THR A 130 18.74 -3.14 -20.46
CA THR A 130 19.02 -1.91 -21.18
C THR A 130 20.54 -1.85 -21.35
N ARG A 131 21.00 -1.90 -22.60
CA ARG A 131 22.43 -1.97 -22.96
C ARG A 131 23.21 -0.85 -22.28
N VAL A 132 24.18 -1.21 -21.45
CA VAL A 132 25.21 -0.29 -20.98
C VAL A 132 26.28 -0.26 -22.07
N THR A 133 26.45 0.88 -22.75
CA THR A 133 27.58 1.08 -23.67
C THR A 133 28.77 1.52 -22.81
N GLY A 134 29.89 0.78 -22.92
CA GLY A 134 31.16 1.12 -22.29
C GLY A 134 32.00 2.11 -23.09
#